data_AF-A0A1A7ZMM2-F1
#
_entry.id   AF-A0A1A7ZMM2-F1
#
_cell.length_a   1.000
_cell.length_b   1.000
_cell.length_c   1.000
_cell.angle_alpha   90.00
_cell.angle_beta   90.00
_cell.angle_gamma   90.00
#
_symmetry.space_group_name_H-M   'P 1'
#
loop_
_entity.id
_entity.type
_entity.pdbx_description
1 polymer ?
#
loop_
_entity_poly.entity_id
_entity_poly.type
_entity_poly.pdbx_seq_one_letter_code
_entity_poly.pdbx_strand_id
1 'polypeptide(L)'
;MDGSHWVGVKAIAQEMGRRGHKVTVVMPEISVRMGPGKHYDTIAYPVPYDKAHMDFVMSSHKDALKKSAQPFIEKVKTRFSQMKKIVNFIHITAESLLFNASLVSHLAQQVSANAVKRSDRVV
;
A
#
# COMPACT_ATOMS: atom_id res chain seq x y z
N MET A 1 11.71 -6.64 1.85
CA MET A 1 10.94 -5.83 2.81
C MET A 1 10.10 -6.75 3.68
N ASP A 2 10.28 -6.74 4.99
CA ASP A 2 9.78 -7.68 6.00
C ASP A 2 8.35 -7.40 6.50
N GLY A 3 7.79 -6.21 6.30
CA GLY A 3 6.35 -5.95 6.49
C GLY A 3 5.90 -5.74 7.91
N SER A 4 6.83 -5.89 8.84
CA SER A 4 6.77 -5.46 10.23
C SER A 4 6.13 -4.07 10.37
N HIS A 5 6.52 -3.13 9.51
CA HIS A 5 6.00 -1.76 9.50
C HIS A 5 4.47 -1.68 9.34
N TRP A 6 3.87 -2.54 8.49
CA TRP A 6 2.43 -2.53 8.27
C TRP A 6 1.63 -3.19 9.40
N VAL A 7 2.26 -4.05 10.21
CA VAL A 7 1.61 -4.62 11.40
C VAL A 7 1.32 -3.52 12.42
N GLY A 8 2.29 -2.63 12.66
CA GLY A 8 2.13 -1.48 13.55
C GLY A 8 1.05 -0.52 13.06
N VAL A 9 1.08 -0.16 11.77
CA VAL A 9 0.06 0.71 11.18
C VAL A 9 -1.34 0.10 11.27
N LYS A 10 -1.47 -1.23 11.06
CA LYS A 10 -2.76 -1.92 11.22
C LYS A 10 -3.28 -1.81 12.64
N ALA A 11 -2.42 -2.05 13.64
CA ALA A 11 -2.80 -1.96 15.05
C ALA A 11 -3.24 -0.54 15.42
N ILE A 12 -2.52 0.48 14.96
CA ILE A 12 -2.88 1.89 15.19
C ILE A 12 -4.22 2.22 14.53
N ALA A 13 -4.43 1.82 13.27
CA ALA A 13 -5.70 2.03 12.57
C ALA A 13 -6.89 1.35 13.28
N GLN A 14 -6.70 0.12 13.78
CA GLN A 14 -7.70 -0.59 14.57
C GLN A 14 -8.03 0.15 15.86
N GLU A 15 -7.02 0.59 16.59
CA GLU A 15 -7.21 1.27 17.87
C GLU A 15 -7.88 2.64 17.70
N MET A 16 -7.50 3.41 16.68
CA MET A 16 -8.18 4.65 16.33
C MET A 16 -9.65 4.41 16.02
N GLY A 17 -9.94 3.41 15.20
CA GLY A 17 -11.29 2.94 14.91
C GLY A 17 -12.10 2.57 16.14
N ARG A 18 -11.51 1.76 17.03
CA ARG A 18 -12.12 1.30 18.28
C ARG A 18 -12.45 2.47 19.22
N ARG A 19 -11.65 3.54 19.20
CA ARG A 19 -11.89 4.79 19.95
C ARG A 19 -12.94 5.70 19.32
N GLY A 20 -13.57 5.29 18.22
CA GLY A 20 -14.62 6.05 17.53
C GLY A 20 -14.08 7.03 16.49
N HIS A 21 -12.78 7.00 16.17
CA HIS A 21 -12.28 7.76 15.03
C HIS A 21 -12.67 7.05 13.73
N LYS A 22 -13.16 7.82 12.77
CA LYS A 22 -13.42 7.29 11.42
C LYS A 22 -12.09 7.17 10.67
N VAL A 23 -11.68 5.93 10.38
CA VAL A 23 -10.42 5.60 9.72
C VAL A 23 -10.74 4.84 8.45
N THR A 24 -10.21 5.31 7.32
CA THR A 24 -10.32 4.65 6.02
C THR A 24 -8.92 4.24 5.55
N VAL A 25 -8.72 2.95 5.32
CA VAL A 25 -7.49 2.40 4.75
C VAL A 25 -7.71 2.21 3.25
N VAL A 26 -6.86 2.84 2.44
CA VAL A 26 -6.89 2.74 0.98
C VAL A 26 -5.69 1.90 0.54
N MET A 27 -5.93 0.81 -0.19
CA MET A 27 -4.88 -0.13 -0.59
C MET A 27 -5.14 -0.74 -1.97
N PRO A 28 -4.09 -1.18 -2.70
CA PRO A 28 -4.27 -1.95 -3.93
C PRO A 28 -5.11 -3.20 -3.70
N GLU A 29 -5.91 -3.61 -4.70
CA GLU A 29 -6.63 -4.88 -4.67
C GLU A 29 -5.67 -6.08 -4.54
N ILE A 30 -4.52 -5.97 -5.21
CA ILE A 30 -3.41 -6.91 -5.11
C ILE A 30 -2.39 -6.31 -4.14
N SER A 31 -2.53 -6.63 -2.86
CA SER A 31 -1.60 -6.22 -1.81
C SER A 31 -0.99 -7.44 -1.11
N VAL A 32 0.32 -7.36 -0.82
CA VAL A 32 1.00 -8.38 0.00
C VAL A 32 0.57 -8.27 1.47
N ARG A 33 0.13 -7.07 1.90
CA ARG A 33 0.16 -6.66 3.31
C ARG A 33 -1.00 -5.76 3.68
N MET A 34 -1.54 -6.07 4.86
CA MET A 34 -2.72 -5.49 5.48
C MET A 34 -4.02 -5.90 4.78
N GLY A 35 -4.66 -6.96 5.28
CA GLY A 35 -6.05 -7.28 4.93
C GLY A 35 -7.04 -6.38 5.68
N PRO A 36 -8.36 -6.52 5.41
CA PRO A 36 -9.39 -5.73 6.05
C PRO A 36 -9.33 -5.81 7.58
N GLY A 37 -9.85 -4.76 8.21
CA GLY A 37 -9.88 -4.56 9.65
C GLY A 37 -11.30 -4.62 10.22
N LYS A 38 -11.45 -4.89 11.52
CA LYS A 38 -12.78 -4.86 12.18
C LYS A 38 -13.25 -3.43 12.49
N HIS A 39 -12.32 -2.56 12.85
CA HIS A 39 -12.64 -1.20 13.33
C HIS A 39 -12.29 -0.08 12.33
N TYR A 40 -11.92 -0.37 11.08
CA TYR A 40 -11.67 0.65 10.06
C TYR A 40 -12.29 0.24 8.73
N ASP A 41 -12.68 1.23 7.93
CA ASP A 41 -13.16 1.01 6.58
C ASP A 41 -12.00 0.71 5.65
N THR A 42 -12.20 -0.18 4.69
CA THR A 42 -11.17 -0.56 3.72
C THR A 42 -11.67 -0.31 2.31
N ILE A 43 -10.89 0.41 1.51
CA ILE A 43 -11.16 0.63 0.09
C ILE A 43 -10.02 0.00 -0.70
N ALA A 44 -10.37 -1.01 -1.49
CA ALA A 44 -9.46 -1.63 -2.45
C ALA A 44 -9.61 -0.92 -3.81
N TYR A 45 -8.49 -0.59 -4.46
CA TYR A 45 -8.48 0.00 -5.79
C TYR A 45 -7.76 -0.88 -6.81
N PRO A 46 -8.20 -0.87 -8.08
CA PRO A 46 -7.65 -1.74 -9.10
C PRO A 46 -6.22 -1.33 -9.48
N VAL A 47 -5.39 -2.32 -9.80
CA VAL A 47 -4.00 -2.09 -10.22
C VAL A 47 -3.66 -2.95 -11.45
N PRO A 48 -2.81 -2.46 -12.37
CA PRO A 48 -2.51 -3.16 -13.62
C PRO A 48 -1.42 -4.23 -13.45
N TYR A 49 -1.47 -5.00 -12.36
CA TYR A 49 -0.57 -6.11 -12.09
C TYR A 49 -1.26 -7.21 -11.29
N ASP A 50 -0.82 -8.45 -11.46
CA ASP A 50 -1.37 -9.60 -10.75
C ASP A 50 -0.52 -10.00 -9.53
N LYS A 51 -1.01 -10.98 -8.79
CA LYS A 51 -0.33 -11.52 -7.60
C LYS A 51 1.02 -12.15 -7.97
N ALA A 52 1.13 -12.78 -9.13
CA ALA A 52 2.37 -13.42 -9.58
C ALA A 52 3.48 -12.38 -9.83
N HIS A 53 3.15 -11.26 -10.45
CA HIS A 53 4.06 -10.13 -10.66
C HIS A 53 4.54 -9.56 -9.32
N MET A 54 3.61 -9.35 -8.39
CA MET A 54 3.92 -8.87 -7.05
C MET A 54 4.85 -9.85 -6.28
N ASP A 55 4.56 -11.16 -6.31
CA ASP A 55 5.37 -12.20 -5.67
C ASP A 55 6.76 -12.30 -6.32
N PHE A 56 6.87 -12.11 -7.63
CA PHE A 56 8.14 -12.05 -8.35
C PHE A 56 9.00 -10.85 -7.92
N VAL A 57 8.40 -9.66 -7.81
CA VAL A 57 9.10 -8.45 -7.32
C VAL A 57 9.57 -8.65 -5.87
N MET A 58 8.75 -9.27 -5.02
CA MET A 58 9.07 -9.50 -3.61
C MET A 58 10.11 -10.61 -3.39
N SER A 59 10.06 -11.70 -4.17
CA SER A 59 10.99 -12.83 -4.07
C SER A 59 12.40 -12.50 -4.59
N SER A 60 12.50 -11.62 -5.60
CA SER A 60 13.76 -11.15 -6.18
C SER A 60 14.74 -10.55 -5.15
N HIS A 61 14.24 -10.06 -4.02
CA HIS A 61 15.07 -9.56 -2.90
C HIS A 61 15.82 -10.68 -2.16
N LYS A 62 15.26 -11.89 -2.07
CA LYS A 62 15.86 -13.01 -1.33
C LYS A 62 17.05 -13.61 -2.08
N ASP A 63 16.94 -13.71 -3.40
CA ASP A 63 17.99 -14.32 -4.23
C ASP A 63 19.27 -13.46 -4.30
N ALA A 64 19.10 -12.15 -4.18
CA ALA A 64 20.22 -11.21 -4.16
C ALA A 64 21.09 -11.30 -2.89
N LEU A 65 20.54 -11.85 -1.80
CA LEU A 65 21.30 -12.13 -0.57
C LEU A 65 22.02 -13.48 -0.61
N LYS A 66 21.54 -14.45 -1.41
CA LYS A 66 22.11 -15.81 -1.49
C LYS A 66 23.28 -15.94 -2.46
N LYS A 67 23.39 -15.09 -3.48
CA LYS A 67 24.45 -15.19 -4.51
C LYS A 67 25.71 -14.39 -4.12
N SER A 68 26.48 -14.89 -3.16
CA SER A 68 27.74 -14.27 -2.72
C SER A 68 28.92 -14.47 -3.70
N ALA A 69 28.85 -15.43 -4.63
CA ALA A 69 29.97 -15.84 -5.50
C ALA A 69 30.10 -15.10 -6.85
N GLN A 70 29.20 -14.18 -7.20
CA GLN A 70 29.21 -13.52 -8.52
C GLN A 70 30.23 -12.35 -8.60
N PRO A 71 30.82 -12.08 -9.79
CA PRO A 71 31.64 -10.90 -10.03
C PRO A 71 30.91 -9.60 -9.64
N PHE A 72 31.66 -8.61 -9.16
CA PHE A 72 31.09 -7.35 -8.65
C PHE A 72 30.15 -6.65 -9.64
N ILE A 73 30.52 -6.60 -10.93
CA ILE A 73 29.71 -5.97 -11.98
C ILE A 73 28.37 -6.68 -12.20
N GLU A 74 28.34 -8.02 -12.16
CA GLU A 74 27.10 -8.78 -12.28
C GLU A 74 26.17 -8.56 -11.08
N LYS A 75 26.74 -8.46 -9.87
CA LYS A 75 25.99 -8.08 -8.67
C LYS A 75 25.38 -6.69 -8.81
N VAL A 76 26.16 -5.70 -9.25
CA VAL A 76 25.68 -4.32 -9.46
C VAL A 76 24.57 -4.28 -10.51
N LYS A 77 24.74 -4.96 -11.65
CA LYS A 77 23.73 -5.04 -12.72
C LYS A 77 22.42 -5.68 -12.23
N THR A 78 22.53 -6.77 -11.47
CA THR A 78 21.38 -7.46 -10.88
C THR A 78 20.66 -6.57 -9.87
N ARG A 79 21.38 -5.89 -8.98
CA ARG A 79 20.83 -4.95 -8.01
C ARG A 79 20.12 -3.78 -8.68
N PHE A 80 20.71 -3.22 -9.73
CA PHE A 80 20.12 -2.12 -10.48
C PHE A 80 18.84 -2.53 -11.20
N SER A 81 18.81 -3.71 -11.83
CA SER A 81 17.60 -4.27 -12.44
C SER A 81 16.49 -4.48 -11.40
N GLN A 82 16.83 -4.99 -10.22
CA GLN A 82 15.87 -5.15 -9.11
C GLN A 82 15.33 -3.81 -8.63
N MET A 83 16.21 -2.82 -8.43
CA MET A 83 15.80 -1.48 -8.01
C MET A 83 14.84 -0.86 -9.03
N LYS A 84 15.14 -0.96 -10.32
CA LYS A 84 14.24 -0.50 -11.39
C LYS A 84 12.86 -1.14 -11.31
N LYS A 85 12.79 -2.46 -11.09
CA LYS A 85 11.50 -3.16 -10.94
C LYS A 85 10.70 -2.66 -9.74
N ILE A 86 11.36 -2.45 -8.59
CA ILE A 86 10.71 -1.94 -7.37
C ILE A 86 10.21 -0.52 -7.57
N VAL A 87 11.04 0.36 -8.14
CA VAL A 87 10.67 1.75 -8.42
C VAL A 87 9.50 1.80 -9.39
N ASN A 88 9.54 1.01 -10.47
CA ASN A 88 8.44 0.92 -11.42
C ASN A 88 7.14 0.43 -10.76
N PHE A 89 7.24 -0.60 -9.90
CA PHE A 89 6.10 -1.10 -9.14
C PHE A 89 5.48 -0.02 -8.23
N ILE A 90 6.31 0.71 -7.48
CA ILE A 90 5.85 1.83 -6.63
C ILE A 90 5.21 2.92 -7.49
N HIS A 91 5.81 3.25 -8.63
CA HIS A 91 5.31 4.28 -9.54
C HIS A 91 3.92 3.94 -10.08
N ILE A 92 3.75 2.73 -10.65
CA ILE A 92 2.47 2.24 -11.17
C ILE A 92 1.40 2.20 -10.08
N THR A 93 1.78 1.77 -8.87
CA THR A 93 0.86 1.73 -7.72
C THR A 93 0.39 3.14 -7.35
N ALA A 94 1.31 4.11 -7.28
CA ALA A 94 0.98 5.50 -6.98
C ALA A 94 0.14 6.15 -8.09
N GLU A 95 0.47 5.89 -9.35
CA GLU A 95 -0.28 6.36 -10.51
C GLU A 95 -1.72 5.84 -10.49
N SER A 96 -1.89 4.53 -10.25
CA SER A 96 -3.21 3.88 -10.15
C SER A 96 -4.06 4.44 -9.00
N LEU A 97 -3.42 4.91 -7.92
CA LEU A 97 -4.10 5.57 -6.81
C LEU A 97 -4.49 7.01 -7.14
N LEU A 98 -3.52 7.81 -7.59
CA LEU A 98 -3.66 9.26 -7.76
C LEU A 98 -4.55 9.63 -8.94
N PHE A 99 -4.52 8.84 -10.02
CA PHE A 99 -5.32 9.10 -11.23
C PHE A 99 -6.63 8.32 -11.28
N ASN A 100 -7.01 7.62 -10.21
CA ASN A 100 -8.33 7.03 -10.10
C ASN A 100 -9.35 8.09 -9.68
N ALA A 101 -9.94 8.76 -10.67
CA ALA A 101 -10.90 9.84 -10.46
C ALA A 101 -12.10 9.40 -9.59
N SER A 102 -12.63 8.19 -9.80
CA SER A 102 -13.75 7.66 -9.01
C SER A 102 -13.38 7.54 -7.52
N LEU A 103 -12.21 6.97 -7.23
CA LEU A 103 -11.70 6.83 -5.87
C LEU A 103 -11.45 8.19 -5.22
N VAL A 104 -10.77 9.10 -5.92
CA VAL A 104 -10.46 10.44 -5.41
C VAL A 104 -11.73 11.22 -5.12
N SER A 105 -12.72 11.20 -6.03
CA SER A 105 -14.02 11.83 -5.81
C SER A 105 -14.77 11.21 -4.63
N HIS A 106 -14.77 9.90 -4.48
CA HIS A 106 -15.38 9.22 -3.34
C HIS A 106 -14.72 9.63 -2.01
N LEU A 107 -13.39 9.68 -1.94
CA LEU A 107 -12.67 10.13 -0.75
C LEU A 107 -12.96 11.60 -0.42
N ALA A 108 -13.01 12.48 -1.43
CA ALA A 108 -13.36 13.88 -1.23
C ALA A 108 -14.76 14.05 -0.63
N GLN A 109 -15.75 13.32 -1.15
CA GLN A 109 -17.12 13.32 -0.62
C GLN A 109 -17.16 12.83 0.83
N GLN A 110 -16.39 11.80 1.19
CA GLN A 110 -16.30 11.33 2.58
C GLN A 110 -15.77 12.41 3.52
N VAL A 111 -14.75 13.16 3.11
CA VAL A 111 -14.20 14.27 3.90
C VAL A 111 -15.22 15.38 4.08
N SER A 112 -15.90 15.80 3.01
CA SER A 112 -16.96 16.81 3.08
C SER A 112 -18.10 16.40 4.01
N ALA A 113 -18.59 15.17 3.90
CA ALA A 113 -19.65 14.65 4.77
C ALA A 113 -19.21 14.57 6.24
N ASN A 114 -17.95 14.24 6.50
CA ASN A 114 -17.41 14.20 7.86
C ASN A 114 -17.25 15.61 8.46
N ALA A 115 -16.94 16.62 7.65
CA ALA A 115 -16.84 18.01 8.09
C ALA A 115 -18.20 18.57 8.53
N VAL A 116 -19.26 18.32 7.76
CA VAL A 116 -20.64 18.73 8.09
C VAL A 116 -21.08 18.11 9.42
N LYS A 117 -20.91 16.78 9.59
CA LYS A 117 -21.27 16.08 10.84
C LYS A 117 -20.52 16.57 12.09
N ARG A 118 -19.32 17.16 11.93
CA ARG A 118 -18.60 17.77 13.06
C ARG A 118 -19.17 19.13 13.42
N SER A 119 -19.62 19.91 12.45
CA SER A 119 -20.27 21.20 12.68
C SER A 119 -21.58 21.04 13.45
N ASP A 120 -22.40 20.06 13.08
CA ASP A 120 -23.71 19.81 13.72
C ASP A 120 -23.60 19.25 15.15
N ARG A 121 -22.44 18.74 15.55
CA ARG A 121 -22.21 18.14 16.87
C ARG A 121 -21.70 19.15 17.92
N VAL A 122 -21.50 20.40 17.51
CA VAL A 122 -20.99 21.51 18.35
C VAL A 122 -22.11 22.52 18.68
N VAL A 123 -23.35 22.23 18.26
CA VAL A 123 -24.56 23.02 18.57
C VAL A 123 -25.43 22.29 19.58
#